data_AF-A0A535PTL6-F1
#
_entry.id   AF-A0A535PTL6-F1
#
_cell.length_a   1.000
_cell.length_b   1.000
_cell.length_c   1.000
_cell.angle_alpha   90.00
_cell.angle_beta   90.00
_cell.angle_gamma   90.00
#
_symmetry.space_group_name_H-M   'P 1'
#
loop_
_entity.id
_entity.type
_entity.pdbx_description
1 polymer ?
#
loop_
_entity_poly.entity_id
_entity_poly.type
_entity_poly.pdbx_seq_one_letter_code
_entity_poly.pdbx_strand_id
1 'polypeptide(L)'
;MARRLPSTARWLRWLTPGLQIKRWLLLLMASELVLVLGVAYALKEVYKTTTLPASFYYITLQFMPYWARAFVFLVFGVGLLVVSYLKLTQSVLGPFLPGNSTSSVVEVIHAFRLRGRGPRVVAIGGGTGLSSLLRGLKTYTSNLSAIVTVADDGGSSGRLRDEYRILPPGDFRQCLIALADAEPLMKQLFDHRFKEGSLNGHAFGNLFIMAMADVTGNFEQALRESGKVLAVKGTIVPSTLQDVTLVASINGHTVEGESEIPKQNSPISHVFLKPDGVQVNPEAAQAILSAELIICGPGSLYTSILPNLLVEGMVEAIKASPALKLYICNLAAQPGETEGYGVDDYLRVIREHVGANLFDF
;
A
#
# COMPACT_ATOMS: atom_id res chain seq x y z
N MET A 1 10.59 -25.69 6.90
CA MET A 1 11.48 -26.14 5.80
C MET A 1 10.63 -26.49 4.57
N ALA A 2 10.33 -25.49 3.73
CA ALA A 2 9.41 -25.67 2.60
C ALA A 2 10.13 -26.30 1.40
N ARG A 3 9.75 -27.52 1.02
CA ARG A 3 10.27 -28.21 -0.17
C ARG A 3 9.95 -27.39 -1.42
N ARG A 4 11.00 -26.90 -2.11
CA ARG A 4 10.90 -26.32 -3.46
C ARG A 4 10.46 -27.43 -4.42
N LEU A 5 9.23 -27.36 -4.92
CA LEU A 5 8.75 -28.24 -5.99
C LEU A 5 9.53 -27.98 -7.29
N PRO A 6 9.76 -29.02 -8.12
CA PRO A 6 10.57 -28.93 -9.34
C PRO A 6 9.95 -28.00 -10.39
N SER A 7 10.82 -27.45 -11.25
CA SER A 7 10.57 -26.39 -12.24
C SER A 7 9.43 -26.66 -13.24
N THR A 8 8.99 -27.90 -13.39
CA THR A 8 7.89 -28.31 -14.29
C THR A 8 6.51 -27.89 -13.76
N ALA A 9 6.35 -27.67 -12.44
CA ALA A 9 5.09 -27.20 -11.84
C ALA A 9 4.81 -25.70 -12.08
N ARG A 10 5.76 -24.96 -12.69
CA ARG A 10 5.66 -23.51 -12.91
C ARG A 10 4.71 -23.14 -14.05
N TRP A 11 4.58 -24.00 -15.07
CA TRP A 11 3.68 -23.77 -16.22
C TRP A 11 2.21 -24.04 -15.86
N LEU A 12 1.95 -25.04 -15.01
CA LEU A 12 0.60 -25.35 -14.50
C LEU A 12 -0.02 -24.20 -13.69
N ARG A 13 0.78 -23.26 -13.15
CA ARG A 13 0.25 -22.10 -12.42
C ARG A 13 -0.45 -21.09 -13.32
N TRP A 14 -0.14 -21.05 -14.61
CA TRP A 14 -0.92 -20.29 -15.60
C TRP A 14 -2.34 -20.83 -15.77
N LEU A 15 -2.55 -22.09 -15.37
CA LEU A 15 -3.85 -22.75 -15.37
C LEU A 15 -4.60 -22.60 -14.04
N THR A 16 -4.15 -21.75 -13.10
CA THR A 16 -4.91 -21.49 -11.87
C THR A 16 -6.24 -20.78 -12.17
N PRO A 17 -7.36 -21.19 -11.54
CA PRO A 17 -8.64 -20.49 -11.66
C PRO A 17 -8.53 -19.04 -11.14
N GLY A 18 -9.00 -18.06 -11.92
CA GLY A 18 -9.00 -16.64 -11.54
C GLY A 18 -8.11 -15.72 -12.39
N LEU A 19 -7.12 -16.27 -13.10
CA LEU A 19 -6.46 -15.57 -14.21
C LEU A 19 -7.35 -15.69 -15.46
N GLN A 20 -8.10 -14.63 -15.79
CA GLN A 20 -8.94 -14.57 -17.00
C GLN A 20 -8.18 -14.81 -18.33
N ILE A 21 -6.84 -14.93 -18.27
CA ILE A 21 -5.94 -15.26 -19.38
C ILE A 21 -6.44 -16.47 -20.17
N LYS A 22 -7.03 -17.49 -19.52
CA LYS A 22 -7.50 -18.71 -20.21
C LYS A 22 -8.48 -18.43 -21.35
N ARG A 23 -9.47 -17.54 -21.10
CA ARG A 23 -10.51 -17.22 -22.09
C ARG A 23 -9.92 -16.48 -23.29
N TRP A 24 -9.02 -15.54 -23.01
CA TRP A 24 -8.33 -14.76 -24.03
C TRP A 24 -7.29 -15.58 -24.80
N LEU A 25 -6.60 -16.51 -24.13
CA LEU A 25 -5.67 -17.44 -24.78
C LEU A 25 -6.40 -18.39 -25.73
N LEU A 26 -7.53 -18.95 -25.30
CA LEU A 26 -8.38 -19.78 -26.15
C LEU A 26 -8.91 -18.99 -27.36
N LEU A 27 -9.34 -17.75 -27.14
CA LEU A 27 -9.77 -16.86 -28.23
C LEU A 27 -8.63 -16.59 -29.21
N LEU A 28 -7.41 -16.32 -28.70
CA LEU A 28 -6.23 -16.08 -29.51
C LEU A 28 -5.87 -17.31 -30.34
N MET A 29 -5.80 -18.50 -29.72
CA MET A 29 -5.56 -19.76 -30.42
C MET A 29 -6.61 -20.05 -31.49
N ALA A 30 -7.90 -19.82 -31.18
CA ALA A 30 -8.98 -19.99 -32.14
C ALA A 30 -8.85 -19.00 -33.32
N SER A 31 -8.52 -17.74 -33.04
CA SER A 31 -8.33 -16.72 -34.08
C SER A 31 -7.14 -17.03 -35.00
N GLU A 32 -6.03 -17.49 -34.43
CA GLU A 32 -4.84 -17.89 -35.18
C GLU A 32 -5.13 -19.10 -36.07
N LEU A 33 -5.84 -20.10 -35.55
CA LEU A 33 -6.27 -21.26 -36.33
C LEU A 33 -7.13 -20.85 -37.53
N VAL A 34 -8.12 -19.98 -37.33
CA VAL A 34 -9.00 -19.50 -38.41
C VAL A 34 -8.20 -18.73 -39.46
N LEU A 35 -7.28 -17.86 -39.05
CA LEU A 35 -6.41 -17.10 -39.96
C LEU A 35 -5.49 -18.02 -40.76
N VAL A 36 -4.82 -18.97 -40.10
CA VAL A 36 -3.92 -19.93 -40.75
C VAL A 36 -4.69 -20.77 -41.77
N LEU A 37 -5.90 -21.23 -41.43
CA LEU A 37 -6.74 -21.97 -42.37
C LEU A 37 -7.15 -21.09 -43.57
N GLY A 38 -7.57 -19.84 -43.33
CA GLY A 38 -7.94 -18.91 -44.40
C GLY A 38 -6.79 -18.64 -45.38
N VAL A 39 -5.60 -18.36 -44.85
CA VAL A 39 -4.38 -18.16 -45.66
C VAL A 39 -4.00 -19.45 -46.39
N ALA A 40 -4.09 -20.61 -45.74
CA ALA A 40 -3.78 -21.89 -46.36
C ALA A 40 -4.71 -22.20 -47.55
N TYR A 41 -6.02 -21.92 -47.44
CA TYR A 41 -6.95 -22.08 -48.56
C TYR A 41 -6.64 -21.13 -49.71
N ALA A 42 -6.35 -19.85 -49.42
CA ALA A 42 -5.99 -18.87 -50.45
C ALA A 42 -4.69 -19.27 -51.18
N LEU A 43 -3.66 -19.68 -50.44
CA LEU A 43 -2.40 -20.14 -51.02
C LEU A 43 -2.58 -21.42 -51.85
N LYS A 44 -3.43 -22.35 -51.41
CA LYS A 44 -3.74 -23.57 -52.15
C LYS A 44 -4.40 -23.27 -53.50
N GLU A 45 -5.28 -22.27 -53.54
CA GLU A 45 -5.94 -21.86 -54.79
C GLU A 45 -4.93 -21.23 -55.75
N VAL A 46 -4.13 -20.27 -55.29
CA VAL A 46 -3.06 -19.64 -56.07
C VAL A 46 -2.09 -20.67 -56.64
N TYR A 47 -1.73 -21.67 -55.84
CA TYR A 47 -0.83 -22.74 -56.26
C TYR A 47 -1.42 -23.63 -57.37
N LYS A 48 -2.75 -23.73 -57.46
CA LYS A 48 -3.44 -24.52 -58.49
C LYS A 48 -3.72 -23.71 -59.76
N THR A 49 -4.04 -22.43 -59.64
CA THR A 49 -4.51 -21.61 -60.75
C THR A 49 -3.41 -20.85 -61.45
N THR A 50 -2.29 -20.59 -60.77
CA THR A 50 -1.24 -19.70 -61.25
C THR A 50 0.06 -20.47 -61.50
N THR A 51 0.66 -20.30 -62.67
CA THR A 51 1.99 -20.85 -62.96
C THR A 51 3.06 -20.06 -62.20
N LEU A 52 3.55 -20.63 -61.10
CA LEU A 52 4.58 -20.01 -60.27
C LEU A 52 5.98 -20.11 -60.93
N PRO A 53 6.88 -19.13 -60.70
CA PRO A 53 8.26 -19.18 -61.18
C PRO A 53 9.05 -20.38 -60.62
N ALA A 54 10.06 -20.84 -61.36
CA ALA A 54 10.89 -21.99 -60.99
C ALA A 54 11.61 -21.85 -59.62
N SER A 55 11.85 -20.63 -59.14
CA SER A 55 12.44 -20.37 -57.81
C SER A 55 11.59 -20.88 -56.65
N PHE A 56 10.26 -20.97 -56.81
CA PHE A 56 9.36 -21.49 -55.79
C PHE A 56 9.56 -22.98 -55.52
N TYR A 57 10.14 -23.73 -56.47
CA TYR A 57 10.48 -25.15 -56.29
C TYR A 57 11.39 -25.38 -55.08
N TYR A 58 12.42 -24.52 -54.93
CA TYR A 58 13.38 -24.60 -53.83
C TYR A 58 12.82 -24.03 -52.52
N ILE A 59 12.10 -22.90 -52.59
CA ILE A 59 11.51 -22.24 -51.41
C ILE A 59 10.45 -23.13 -50.74
N THR A 60 9.64 -23.84 -51.54
CA THR A 60 8.59 -24.74 -51.04
C THR A 60 9.07 -26.19 -50.89
N LEU A 61 10.38 -26.43 -51.05
CA LEU A 61 11.07 -27.70 -50.82
C LEU A 61 10.52 -28.87 -51.65
N GLN A 62 10.04 -28.63 -52.88
CA GLN A 62 9.28 -29.60 -53.68
C GLN A 62 10.05 -30.88 -54.05
N PHE A 63 11.37 -30.86 -53.96
CA PHE A 63 12.23 -32.04 -54.11
C PHE A 63 12.01 -33.10 -53.01
N MET A 64 11.31 -32.76 -51.92
CA MET A 64 10.97 -33.67 -50.82
C MET A 64 9.51 -34.15 -50.88
N PRO A 65 9.23 -35.39 -50.45
CA PRO A 65 7.87 -35.89 -50.34
C PRO A 65 7.04 -35.02 -49.37
N TYR A 66 5.72 -34.98 -49.59
CA TYR A 66 4.82 -34.06 -48.88
C TYR A 66 4.94 -34.15 -47.34
N TRP A 67 5.03 -35.37 -46.80
CA TRP A 67 5.15 -35.60 -45.35
C TRP A 67 6.46 -35.04 -44.77
N ALA A 68 7.57 -35.14 -45.50
CA ALA A 68 8.87 -34.65 -45.05
C ALA A 68 8.90 -33.11 -45.03
N ARG A 69 8.33 -32.46 -46.05
CA ARG A 69 8.14 -31.00 -46.08
C ARG A 69 7.31 -30.51 -44.90
N ALA A 70 6.17 -31.16 -44.67
CA ALA A 70 5.28 -30.81 -43.57
C ALA A 70 6.01 -30.90 -42.22
N PHE A 71 6.82 -31.93 -42.02
CA PHE A 71 7.63 -32.08 -40.80
C PHE A 71 8.66 -30.97 -40.64
N VAL A 72 9.40 -30.60 -41.69
CA VAL A 72 10.40 -29.52 -41.65
C VAL A 72 9.76 -28.18 -41.28
N PHE A 73 8.66 -27.80 -41.94
CA PHE A 73 7.95 -26.56 -41.64
C PHE A 73 7.33 -26.56 -40.24
N LEU A 74 6.82 -27.71 -39.77
CA LEU A 74 6.29 -27.85 -38.42
C LEU A 74 7.38 -27.65 -37.36
N VAL A 75 8.52 -28.35 -37.48
CA VAL A 75 9.61 -28.25 -36.51
C VAL A 75 10.21 -26.84 -36.50
N PHE A 76 10.46 -26.27 -37.68
CA PHE A 76 11.00 -24.91 -37.80
C PHE A 76 10.01 -23.87 -37.26
N GLY A 77 8.72 -24.00 -37.59
CA GLY A 77 7.66 -23.13 -37.09
C GLY A 77 7.51 -23.19 -35.57
N VAL A 78 7.52 -24.39 -34.98
CA VAL A 78 7.52 -24.56 -33.51
C VAL A 78 8.77 -23.94 -32.89
N GLY A 79 9.94 -24.12 -33.48
CA GLY A 79 11.18 -23.50 -33.03
C GLY A 79 11.10 -21.97 -33.01
N LEU A 80 10.63 -21.36 -34.11
CA LEU A 80 10.41 -19.92 -34.20
C LEU A 80 9.37 -19.44 -33.19
N LEU A 81 8.25 -20.14 -33.02
CA LEU A 81 7.22 -19.81 -32.03
C LEU A 81 7.79 -19.80 -30.61
N VAL A 82 8.59 -20.82 -30.25
CA VAL A 82 9.23 -20.90 -28.94
C VAL A 82 10.22 -19.74 -28.75
N VAL A 83 11.08 -19.46 -29.72
CA VAL A 83 12.05 -18.36 -29.64
C VAL A 83 11.34 -17.01 -29.55
N SER A 84 10.33 -16.77 -30.38
CA SER A 84 9.51 -15.55 -30.36
C SER A 84 8.81 -15.36 -29.02
N TYR A 85 8.20 -16.42 -28.47
CA TYR A 85 7.55 -16.36 -27.16
C TYR A 85 8.55 -16.01 -26.04
N LEU A 86 9.73 -16.65 -26.03
CA LEU A 86 10.77 -16.39 -25.03
C LEU A 86 11.34 -14.97 -25.14
N LYS A 87 11.57 -14.47 -26.36
CA LYS A 87 12.10 -13.13 -26.59
C LYS A 87 11.07 -12.05 -26.29
N LEU A 88 9.80 -12.27 -26.63
CA LEU A 88 8.73 -11.31 -26.39
C LEU A 88 8.41 -11.20 -24.90
N THR A 89 8.38 -12.32 -24.18
CA THR A 89 8.27 -12.30 -22.72
C THR A 89 9.45 -11.60 -22.07
N GLN A 90 10.68 -11.85 -22.51
CA GLN A 90 11.85 -11.11 -22.01
C GLN A 90 11.80 -9.61 -22.33
N SER A 91 11.37 -9.23 -23.53
CA SER A 91 11.32 -7.83 -23.97
C SER A 91 10.22 -7.02 -23.28
N VAL A 92 9.07 -7.63 -23.01
CA VAL A 92 7.92 -6.95 -22.40
C VAL A 92 8.01 -6.94 -20.87
N LEU A 93 8.49 -8.03 -20.26
CA LEU A 93 8.51 -8.18 -18.80
C LEU A 93 9.88 -7.89 -18.18
N GLY A 94 10.95 -7.90 -18.97
CA GLY A 94 12.32 -7.61 -18.51
C GLY A 94 12.46 -6.29 -17.76
N PRO A 95 11.89 -5.17 -18.25
CA PRO A 95 11.95 -3.88 -17.55
C PRO A 95 11.17 -3.83 -16.23
N PHE A 96 10.22 -4.74 -16.00
CA PHE A 96 9.34 -4.76 -14.82
C PHE A 96 9.75 -5.81 -13.77
N LEU A 97 10.79 -6.59 -14.04
CA LEU A 97 11.31 -7.57 -13.10
C LEU A 97 12.41 -6.93 -12.24
N PRO A 98 12.28 -6.93 -10.90
CA PRO A 98 13.32 -6.41 -10.04
C PRO A 98 14.60 -7.20 -10.25
N GLY A 99 15.71 -6.49 -10.51
CA GLY A 99 17.03 -7.07 -10.63
C GLY A 99 17.33 -7.93 -9.39
N ASN A 100 17.67 -9.20 -9.63
CA ASN A 100 18.11 -10.21 -8.65
C ASN A 100 17.06 -11.07 -7.91
N SER A 101 15.88 -11.36 -8.47
CA SER A 101 15.05 -12.45 -7.91
C SER A 101 14.52 -13.42 -8.96
N THR A 102 14.77 -14.71 -8.72
CA THR A 102 14.27 -15.87 -9.49
C THR A 102 12.75 -16.07 -9.39
N SER A 103 12.02 -15.09 -8.88
CA SER A 103 10.57 -15.09 -8.77
C SER A 103 9.96 -14.98 -10.16
N SER A 104 9.11 -15.94 -10.50
CA SER A 104 8.44 -15.93 -11.79
C SER A 104 7.48 -14.73 -11.85
N VAL A 105 7.35 -14.08 -13.01
CA VAL A 105 6.36 -13.01 -13.28
C VAL A 105 4.97 -13.38 -12.75
N VAL A 106 4.61 -14.66 -12.84
CA VAL A 106 3.36 -15.22 -12.32
C VAL A 106 3.23 -15.05 -10.81
N GLU A 107 4.29 -15.24 -10.03
CA GLU A 107 4.27 -15.04 -8.56
C GLU A 107 4.08 -13.58 -8.20
N VAL A 108 4.68 -12.66 -8.95
CA VAL A 108 4.49 -11.21 -8.75
C VAL A 108 3.04 -10.81 -9.04
N ILE A 109 2.48 -11.26 -10.18
CA ILE A 109 1.09 -10.98 -10.56
C ILE A 109 0.10 -11.64 -9.58
N HIS A 110 0.36 -12.87 -9.16
CA HIS A 110 -0.50 -13.60 -8.24
C HIS A 110 -0.47 -12.96 -6.83
N ALA A 111 0.70 -12.58 -6.33
CA ALA A 111 0.84 -11.86 -5.06
C ALA A 111 0.21 -10.47 -5.10
N PHE A 112 0.26 -9.78 -6.25
CA PHE A 112 -0.44 -8.49 -6.42
C PHE A 112 -1.97 -8.66 -6.35
N ARG A 113 -2.53 -9.65 -7.04
CA ARG A 113 -3.99 -9.92 -7.01
C ARG A 113 -4.49 -10.47 -5.67
N LEU A 114 -3.71 -11.33 -5.01
CA LEU A 114 -4.03 -11.82 -3.67
C LEU A 114 -4.13 -10.68 -2.67
N ARG A 115 -3.18 -9.73 -2.68
CA ARG A 115 -3.20 -8.56 -1.80
C ARG A 115 -4.42 -7.66 -2.04
N GLY A 116 -4.83 -7.48 -3.30
CA GLY A 116 -6.06 -6.76 -3.66
C GLY A 116 -7.35 -7.40 -3.14
N ARG A 117 -7.32 -8.70 -2.82
CA ARG A 117 -8.42 -9.45 -2.21
C ARG A 117 -8.17 -9.76 -0.73
N GLY A 118 -7.14 -9.15 -0.14
CA GLY A 118 -6.81 -9.29 1.27
C GLY A 118 -7.85 -8.61 2.18
N PRO A 119 -7.81 -8.88 3.49
CA PRO A 119 -8.76 -8.29 4.43
C PRO A 119 -8.65 -6.76 4.47
N ARG A 120 -9.77 -6.10 4.73
CA ARG A 120 -9.84 -4.67 5.00
C ARG A 120 -9.37 -4.40 6.43
N VAL A 121 -8.19 -3.81 6.56
CA VAL A 121 -7.55 -3.57 7.85
C VAL A 121 -7.42 -2.08 8.09
N VAL A 122 -7.96 -1.62 9.21
CA VAL A 122 -7.79 -0.25 9.72
C VAL A 122 -6.70 -0.28 10.78
N ALA A 123 -5.72 0.61 10.68
CA ALA A 123 -4.69 0.81 11.69
C ALA A 123 -4.78 2.25 12.23
N ILE A 124 -4.94 2.40 13.54
CA ILE A 124 -5.16 3.69 14.21
C ILE A 124 -3.95 3.99 15.09
N GLY A 125 -3.35 5.17 14.93
CA GLY A 125 -2.24 5.60 15.79
C GLY A 125 -1.47 6.80 15.25
N GLY A 126 -0.16 6.81 15.49
CA GLY A 126 0.76 7.86 15.06
C GLY A 126 2.21 7.36 15.03
N GLY A 127 3.10 8.23 14.56
CA GLY A 127 4.54 8.07 14.65
C GLY A 127 5.16 6.84 13.98
N THR A 128 6.28 6.42 14.58
CA THR A 128 7.13 5.31 14.09
C THR A 128 6.51 3.94 14.33
N GLY A 129 5.69 3.79 15.38
CA GLY A 129 5.00 2.54 15.72
C GLY A 129 4.01 2.14 14.63
N LEU A 130 3.09 3.05 14.28
CA LEU A 130 2.12 2.85 13.21
C LEU A 130 2.82 2.59 11.86
N SER A 131 3.82 3.40 11.50
CA SER A 131 4.54 3.24 10.22
C SER A 131 5.30 1.90 10.12
N SER A 132 5.81 1.37 11.23
CA SER A 132 6.44 0.04 11.28
C SER A 132 5.40 -1.07 11.08
N LEU A 133 4.24 -0.96 11.74
CA LEU A 133 3.12 -1.88 11.57
C LEU A 133 2.63 -1.90 10.11
N LEU A 134 2.39 -0.73 9.52
CA LEU A 134 1.93 -0.58 8.13
C LEU A 134 2.91 -1.19 7.13
N ARG A 135 4.22 -1.04 7.36
CA ARG A 135 5.26 -1.63 6.50
C ARG A 135 5.22 -3.16 6.51
N GLY A 136 4.86 -3.77 7.63
CA GLY A 136 4.60 -5.20 7.72
C GLY A 136 3.27 -5.59 7.05
N LEU A 137 2.18 -4.90 7.41
CA LEU A 137 0.83 -5.21 6.94
C LEU A 137 0.67 -5.13 5.41
N LYS A 138 1.36 -4.19 4.74
CA LYS A 138 1.27 -4.04 3.28
C LYS A 138 1.78 -5.25 2.48
N THR A 139 2.48 -6.17 3.15
CA THR A 139 2.90 -7.44 2.54
C THR A 139 1.75 -8.45 2.47
N TYR A 140 0.72 -8.30 3.32
CA TYR A 140 -0.42 -9.21 3.43
C TYR A 140 -1.67 -8.70 2.72
N THR A 141 -1.95 -7.39 2.79
CA THR A 141 -3.14 -6.78 2.16
C THR A 141 -2.79 -5.41 1.58
N SER A 142 -3.47 -5.04 0.49
CA SER A 142 -3.46 -3.65 -0.02
C SER A 142 -4.67 -2.84 0.44
N ASN A 143 -5.62 -3.48 1.12
CA ASN A 143 -6.85 -2.87 1.63
C ASN A 143 -6.60 -2.31 3.04
N LEU A 144 -5.62 -1.41 3.14
CA LEU A 144 -5.19 -0.77 4.40
C LEU A 144 -5.74 0.65 4.49
N SER A 145 -6.24 1.01 5.65
CA SER A 145 -6.58 2.39 6.00
C SER A 145 -5.85 2.78 7.28
N ALA A 146 -4.88 3.70 7.17
CA ALA A 146 -4.17 4.26 8.30
C ALA A 146 -4.89 5.52 8.78
N ILE A 147 -5.42 5.50 10.00
CA ILE A 147 -6.04 6.66 10.65
C ILE A 147 -5.00 7.28 11.57
N VAL A 148 -4.71 8.56 11.35
CA VAL A 148 -3.59 9.27 11.96
C VAL A 148 -4.07 10.51 12.69
N THR A 149 -3.55 10.74 13.88
CA THR A 149 -3.84 11.95 14.66
C THR A 149 -3.31 13.19 13.97
N VAL A 150 -4.00 14.32 14.15
CA VAL A 150 -3.58 15.64 13.65
C VAL A 150 -3.16 16.59 14.79
N ALA A 151 -2.88 16.04 15.98
CA ALA A 151 -2.56 16.81 17.17
C ALA A 151 -1.05 17.12 17.37
N ASP A 152 -0.18 16.55 16.51
CA ASP A 152 1.27 16.79 16.55
C ASP A 152 1.60 18.29 16.39
N ASP A 153 2.47 18.80 17.26
CA ASP A 153 3.02 20.15 17.21
C ASP A 153 4.55 20.18 17.30
N GLY A 154 5.20 19.02 17.17
CA GLY A 154 6.63 18.87 17.32
C GLY A 154 7.43 19.26 16.08
N GLY A 155 8.59 19.88 16.31
CA GLY A 155 9.68 20.00 15.33
C GLY A 155 9.27 20.59 13.98
N SER A 156 9.51 19.85 12.90
CA SER A 156 9.17 20.33 11.55
C SER A 156 7.66 20.36 11.28
N SER A 157 6.86 19.53 11.96
CA SER A 157 5.41 19.50 11.76
C SER A 157 4.78 20.73 12.38
N GLY A 158 5.11 21.01 13.65
CA GLY A 158 4.64 22.17 14.40
C GLY A 158 4.94 23.49 13.71
N ARG A 159 6.20 23.71 13.29
CA ARG A 159 6.56 24.95 12.59
C ARG A 159 5.75 25.19 11.31
N LEU A 160 5.52 24.15 10.52
CA LEU A 160 4.71 24.27 9.29
C LEU A 160 3.23 24.49 9.60
N ARG A 161 2.73 23.83 10.65
CA ARG A 161 1.37 24.03 11.15
C ARG A 161 1.15 25.48 11.59
N ASP A 162 2.07 26.05 12.36
CA ASP A 162 1.99 27.43 12.85
C ASP A 162 2.12 28.47 11.73
N GLU A 163 3.09 28.28 10.82
CA GLU A 163 3.39 29.24 9.75
C GLU A 163 2.36 29.21 8.62
N TYR A 164 1.87 28.02 8.24
CA TYR A 164 1.01 27.82 7.06
C TYR A 164 -0.43 27.45 7.40
N ARG A 165 -0.78 27.28 8.69
CA ARG A 165 -2.12 26.89 9.16
C ARG A 165 -2.64 25.61 8.50
N ILE A 166 -1.75 24.64 8.33
CA ILE A 166 -2.05 23.30 7.80
C ILE A 166 -2.05 22.27 8.93
N LEU A 167 -2.71 21.14 8.71
CA LEU A 167 -2.60 19.99 9.60
C LEU A 167 -1.15 19.48 9.63
N PRO A 168 -0.65 18.98 10.79
CA PRO A 168 0.74 18.59 10.94
C PRO A 168 1.10 17.41 10.01
N PRO A 169 2.04 17.57 9.07
CA PRO A 169 2.28 16.57 8.03
C PRO A 169 3.17 15.38 8.47
N GLY A 170 3.78 15.43 9.65
CA GLY A 170 4.84 14.51 10.07
C GLY A 170 4.43 13.04 10.08
N ASP A 171 3.34 12.71 10.76
CA ASP A 171 2.89 11.32 10.86
C ASP A 171 2.28 10.80 9.56
N PHE A 172 1.63 11.67 8.79
CA PHE A 172 1.18 11.35 7.44
C PHE A 172 2.36 11.02 6.53
N ARG A 173 3.45 11.78 6.60
CA ARG A 173 4.69 11.50 5.86
C ARG A 173 5.24 10.13 6.22
N GLN A 174 5.31 9.79 7.51
CA GLN A 174 5.80 8.48 7.95
C GLN A 174 4.93 7.33 7.39
N CYS A 175 3.60 7.50 7.42
CA CYS A 175 2.66 6.53 6.85
C CYS A 175 2.81 6.41 5.32
N LEU A 176 2.95 7.53 4.60
CA LEU A 176 3.18 7.55 3.15
C LEU A 176 4.44 6.76 2.80
N ILE A 177 5.57 7.02 3.48
CA ILE A 177 6.83 6.29 3.24
C ILE A 177 6.69 4.79 3.59
N ALA A 178 5.97 4.47 4.67
CA ALA A 178 5.75 3.09 5.09
C ALA A 178 4.96 2.30 4.06
N LEU A 179 3.92 2.89 3.48
CA LEU A 179 3.02 2.25 2.52
C LEU A 179 3.49 2.38 1.06
N ALA A 180 4.45 3.26 0.76
CA ALA A 180 4.98 3.47 -0.58
C ALA A 180 5.59 2.18 -1.19
N ASP A 181 5.23 1.94 -2.46
CA ASP A 181 5.88 0.98 -3.36
C ASP A 181 6.91 1.68 -4.26
N ALA A 182 7.50 2.78 -3.78
CA ALA A 182 8.48 3.57 -4.51
C ALA A 182 9.92 3.02 -4.40
N GLU A 183 10.75 3.40 -5.37
CA GLU A 183 12.20 3.13 -5.43
C GLU A 183 12.92 3.58 -4.15
N PRO A 184 14.04 2.94 -3.76
CA PRO A 184 14.80 3.30 -2.55
C PRO A 184 15.17 4.78 -2.48
N LEU A 185 15.54 5.40 -3.61
CA LEU A 185 15.91 6.80 -3.68
C LEU A 185 14.75 7.73 -3.30
N MET A 186 13.54 7.45 -3.76
CA MET A 186 12.36 8.27 -3.45
C MET A 186 12.04 8.24 -1.95
N LYS A 187 12.20 7.07 -1.31
CA LYS A 187 12.05 6.94 0.15
C LYS A 187 13.10 7.75 0.90
N GLN A 188 14.35 7.72 0.45
CA GLN A 188 15.43 8.52 1.02
C GLN A 188 15.16 10.03 0.86
N LEU A 189 14.64 10.45 -0.30
CA LEU A 189 14.28 11.85 -0.55
C LEU A 189 13.16 12.30 0.39
N PHE A 190 12.09 11.51 0.54
CA PHE A 190 10.99 11.85 1.45
C PHE A 190 11.37 11.86 2.93
N ASP A 191 12.39 11.09 3.31
CA ASP A 191 12.93 11.08 4.66
C ASP A 191 14.07 12.11 4.88
N HIS A 192 14.52 12.77 3.80
CA HIS A 192 15.60 13.74 3.87
C HIS A 192 15.23 14.92 4.78
N ARG A 193 16.12 15.24 5.71
CA ARG A 193 16.03 16.40 6.58
C ARG A 193 17.14 17.39 6.26
N PHE A 194 16.75 18.63 5.96
CA PHE A 194 17.70 19.72 5.70
C PHE A 194 18.46 20.04 6.99
N LYS A 195 19.78 20.26 6.88
CA LYS A 195 20.67 20.49 8.03
C LYS A 195 21.11 21.96 8.18
N GLU A 196 20.91 22.76 7.13
CA GLU A 196 21.46 24.11 7.03
C GLU A 196 20.48 25.03 6.29
N GLY A 197 20.69 26.34 6.41
CA GLY A 197 19.89 27.36 5.73
C GLY A 197 18.51 27.60 6.35
N SER A 198 17.63 28.30 5.61
CA SER A 198 16.27 28.62 6.05
C SER A 198 15.37 27.40 6.23
N LEU A 199 15.69 26.28 5.57
CA LEU A 199 14.97 25.03 5.70
C LEU A 199 15.49 24.13 6.83
N ASN A 200 16.45 24.60 7.64
CA ASN A 200 17.09 23.77 8.66
C ASN A 200 16.07 23.07 9.57
N GLY A 201 16.20 21.75 9.68
CA GLY A 201 15.33 20.89 10.47
C GLY A 201 14.04 20.48 9.78
N HIS A 202 13.67 21.05 8.62
CA HIS A 202 12.51 20.58 7.86
C HIS A 202 12.78 19.25 7.17
N ALA A 203 11.79 18.37 7.18
CA ALA A 203 11.81 17.18 6.34
C ALA A 203 11.25 17.53 4.95
N PHE A 204 11.92 17.11 3.88
CA PHE A 204 11.43 17.33 2.50
C PHE A 204 10.00 16.81 2.32
N GLY A 205 9.69 15.62 2.84
CA GLY A 205 8.34 15.06 2.75
C GLY A 205 7.27 15.93 3.43
N ASN A 206 7.61 16.66 4.51
CA ASN A 206 6.67 17.58 5.15
C ASN A 206 6.40 18.80 4.25
N LEU A 207 7.45 19.35 3.64
CA LEU A 207 7.32 20.46 2.68
C LEU A 207 6.54 20.04 1.44
N PHE A 208 6.76 18.81 0.96
CA PHE A 208 6.03 18.24 -0.15
C PHE A 208 4.53 18.14 0.16
N ILE A 209 4.16 17.58 1.31
CA ILE A 209 2.74 17.47 1.71
C ILE A 209 2.10 18.85 1.87
N MET A 210 2.82 19.81 2.46
CA MET A 210 2.37 21.19 2.57
C MET A 210 2.11 21.82 1.19
N ALA A 211 3.07 21.71 0.27
CA ALA A 211 2.90 22.22 -1.09
C ALA A 211 1.74 21.53 -1.84
N MET A 212 1.55 20.23 -1.62
CA MET A 212 0.40 19.50 -2.18
C MET A 212 -0.93 19.99 -1.59
N ALA A 213 -0.97 20.32 -0.29
CA ALA A 213 -2.16 20.90 0.35
C ALA A 213 -2.50 22.27 -0.23
N ASP A 214 -1.49 23.12 -0.45
CA ASP A 214 -1.67 24.43 -1.09
C ASP A 214 -2.17 24.30 -2.53
N VAL A 215 -1.56 23.43 -3.34
CA VAL A 215 -1.94 23.22 -4.75
C VAL A 215 -3.32 22.58 -4.90
N THR A 216 -3.69 21.65 -4.03
CA THR A 216 -4.98 20.94 -4.13
C THR A 216 -6.12 21.66 -3.40
N GLY A 217 -5.82 22.63 -2.54
CA GLY A 217 -6.78 23.39 -1.75
C GLY A 217 -7.43 22.62 -0.59
N ASN A 218 -7.14 21.33 -0.43
CA ASN A 218 -7.61 20.51 0.69
C ASN A 218 -6.56 19.45 1.07
N PHE A 219 -6.26 19.35 2.36
CA PHE A 219 -5.32 18.38 2.93
C PHE A 219 -5.65 16.92 2.57
N GLU A 220 -6.92 16.51 2.54
CA GLU A 220 -7.26 15.12 2.16
C GLU A 220 -6.91 14.81 0.71
N GLN A 221 -7.19 15.75 -0.17
CA GLN A 221 -6.85 15.62 -1.58
C GLN A 221 -5.32 15.60 -1.75
N ALA A 222 -4.60 16.42 -0.99
CA ALA A 222 -3.15 16.41 -0.94
C ALA A 222 -2.60 15.03 -0.54
N LEU A 223 -3.15 14.39 0.50
CA LEU A 223 -2.74 13.05 0.92
C LEU A 223 -3.03 12.01 -0.17
N ARG A 224 -4.20 12.08 -0.82
CA ARG A 224 -4.55 11.17 -1.93
C ARG A 224 -3.60 11.31 -3.11
N GLU A 225 -3.36 12.54 -3.58
CA GLU A 225 -2.45 12.78 -4.71
C GLU A 225 -0.99 12.45 -4.34
N SER A 226 -0.55 12.77 -3.11
CA SER A 226 0.76 12.35 -2.59
C SER A 226 0.90 10.83 -2.59
N GLY A 227 -0.15 10.11 -2.19
CA GLY A 227 -0.21 8.66 -2.22
C GLY A 227 -0.07 8.08 -3.63
N LYS A 228 -0.66 8.73 -4.65
CA LYS A 228 -0.50 8.32 -6.05
C LYS A 228 0.94 8.52 -6.54
N VAL A 229 1.55 9.66 -6.24
CA VAL A 229 2.95 9.96 -6.60
C VAL A 229 3.91 8.92 -6.02
N LEU A 230 3.64 8.47 -4.79
CA LEU A 230 4.45 7.48 -4.08
C LEU A 230 4.04 6.02 -4.30
N ALA A 231 3.03 5.77 -5.14
CA ALA A 231 2.45 4.45 -5.37
C ALA A 231 2.14 3.71 -4.05
N VAL A 232 1.45 4.39 -3.13
CA VAL A 232 1.09 3.90 -1.80
C VAL A 232 0.08 2.76 -1.89
N LYS A 233 0.30 1.71 -1.09
CA LYS A 233 -0.60 0.55 -0.96
C LYS A 233 -1.54 0.74 0.23
N GLY A 234 -2.69 1.35 -0.01
CA GLY A 234 -3.69 1.67 1.00
C GLY A 234 -4.01 3.16 1.00
N THR A 235 -4.77 3.57 2.00
CA THR A 235 -5.24 4.94 2.19
C THR A 235 -4.75 5.44 3.54
N ILE A 236 -4.43 6.73 3.61
CA ILE A 236 -4.06 7.41 4.86
C ILE A 236 -5.07 8.51 5.06
N VAL A 237 -5.69 8.53 6.23
CA VAL A 237 -6.83 9.38 6.54
C VAL A 237 -6.56 10.09 7.87
N PRO A 238 -6.76 11.42 7.95
CA PRO A 238 -6.64 12.12 9.23
C PRO A 238 -7.82 11.74 10.14
N SER A 239 -7.60 11.68 11.45
CA SER A 239 -8.66 11.36 12.43
C SER A 239 -9.79 12.40 12.41
N THR A 240 -9.45 13.66 12.20
CA THR A 240 -10.36 14.79 11.98
C THR A 240 -9.78 15.75 10.94
N LEU A 241 -10.63 16.55 10.31
CA LEU A 241 -10.22 17.62 9.39
C LEU A 241 -9.99 18.96 10.10
N GLN A 242 -10.33 19.03 11.39
CA GLN A 242 -10.19 20.22 12.21
C GLN A 242 -8.79 20.25 12.83
N ASP A 243 -8.20 21.44 12.89
CA ASP A 243 -6.94 21.64 13.59
C ASP A 243 -7.15 21.50 15.10
N VAL A 244 -6.40 20.60 15.75
CA VAL A 244 -6.56 20.29 17.18
C VAL A 244 -5.25 20.30 17.94
N THR A 245 -5.30 20.81 19.16
CA THR A 245 -4.20 20.78 20.12
C THR A 245 -4.52 19.76 21.19
N LEU A 246 -3.56 18.87 21.47
CA LEU A 246 -3.65 17.94 22.58
C LEU A 246 -3.39 18.70 23.89
N VAL A 247 -4.23 18.46 24.90
CA VAL A 247 -4.07 19.06 26.23
C VAL A 247 -4.05 17.95 27.27
N ALA A 248 -3.10 18.02 28.21
CA ALA A 248 -3.01 17.10 29.34
C ALA A 248 -3.27 17.82 30.66
N SER A 249 -3.96 17.14 31.59
CA SER A 249 -4.01 17.52 33.00
C SER A 249 -2.93 16.78 33.77
N ILE A 250 -2.02 17.54 34.35
CA ILE A 250 -0.84 17.06 35.09
C ILE A 250 -0.80 17.81 36.42
N ASN A 251 -0.77 17.11 37.55
CA ASN A 251 -0.71 17.72 38.89
C ASN A 251 -1.73 18.87 39.11
N GLY A 252 -2.95 18.75 38.57
CA GLY A 252 -4.01 19.75 38.73
C GLY A 252 -3.90 21.01 37.86
N HIS A 253 -2.90 21.11 36.97
CA HIS A 253 -2.83 22.16 35.94
C HIS A 253 -2.86 21.56 34.53
N THR A 254 -3.10 22.41 33.53
CA THR A 254 -3.20 21.99 32.12
C THR A 254 -1.93 22.34 31.36
N VAL A 255 -1.45 21.41 30.55
CA VAL A 255 -0.33 21.60 29.62
C VAL A 255 -0.86 21.40 28.21
N GLU A 256 -0.74 22.44 27.39
CA GLU A 256 -1.16 22.41 25.98
C GLU A 256 0.04 22.06 25.11
N GLY A 257 -0.17 21.13 24.18
CA GLY A 257 0.77 20.76 23.14
C GLY A 257 1.37 19.38 23.31
N GLU A 258 1.38 18.60 22.22
CA GLU A 258 1.84 17.21 22.21
C GLU A 258 3.30 17.09 22.65
N SER A 259 4.15 17.97 22.13
CA SER A 259 5.59 17.96 22.38
C SER A 259 5.98 18.50 23.76
N GLU A 260 5.08 19.19 24.48
CA GLU A 260 5.32 19.73 25.82
C GLU A 260 4.86 18.80 26.94
N ILE A 261 3.91 17.90 26.66
CA ILE A 261 3.33 16.98 27.66
C ILE A 261 4.40 16.05 28.28
N PRO A 262 5.22 15.30 27.50
CA PRO A 262 6.21 14.40 28.08
C PRO A 262 7.31 15.13 28.88
N LYS A 263 7.57 16.41 28.58
CA LYS A 263 8.63 17.20 29.23
C LYS A 263 8.33 17.53 30.70
N GLN A 264 7.08 17.38 31.13
CA GLN A 264 6.67 17.66 32.50
C GLN A 264 7.18 16.61 33.50
N ASN A 265 7.61 15.43 33.02
CA ASN A 265 8.12 14.32 33.84
C ASN A 265 7.24 14.02 35.07
N SER A 266 5.92 14.06 34.87
CA SER A 266 4.91 13.92 35.92
C SER A 266 3.76 13.06 35.41
N PRO A 267 3.09 12.28 36.29
CA PRO A 267 1.98 11.43 35.87
C PRO A 267 0.84 12.22 35.21
N ILE A 268 0.43 11.76 34.03
CA ILE A 268 -0.69 12.33 33.28
C ILE A 268 -1.99 11.79 33.88
N SER A 269 -2.86 12.69 34.34
CA SER A 269 -4.15 12.31 34.91
C SER A 269 -5.21 12.09 33.83
N HIS A 270 -5.28 13.00 32.85
CA HIS A 270 -6.25 12.93 31.76
C HIS A 270 -5.76 13.73 30.54
N VAL A 271 -6.15 13.33 29.33
CA VAL A 271 -5.91 14.10 28.09
C VAL A 271 -7.20 14.34 27.32
N PHE A 272 -7.28 15.49 26.65
CA PHE A 272 -8.42 15.90 25.83
C PHE A 272 -7.96 16.76 24.64
N LEU A 273 -8.86 16.96 23.67
CA LEU A 273 -8.59 17.77 22.48
C LEU A 273 -9.17 19.17 22.63
N LYS A 274 -8.49 20.16 22.05
CA LYS A 274 -8.94 21.54 21.94
C LYS A 274 -8.87 21.97 20.47
N PRO A 275 -9.93 22.51 19.86
CA PRO A 275 -11.27 22.72 20.43
C PRO A 275 -11.97 21.39 20.75
N ASP A 276 -12.96 21.47 21.65
CA ASP A 276 -13.81 20.33 22.01
C ASP A 276 -14.86 20.07 20.91
N GLY A 277 -15.42 18.85 20.88
CA GLY A 277 -16.47 18.45 19.93
C GLY A 277 -16.02 18.35 18.47
N VAL A 278 -14.72 18.11 18.25
CA VAL A 278 -14.19 17.90 16.90
C VAL A 278 -14.68 16.58 16.33
N GLN A 279 -15.19 16.62 15.11
CA GLN A 279 -15.85 15.48 14.50
C GLN A 279 -14.84 14.57 13.80
N VAL A 280 -15.10 13.27 13.87
CA VAL A 280 -14.35 12.28 13.11
C VAL A 280 -14.44 12.55 11.62
N ASN A 281 -13.33 12.37 10.91
CA ASN A 281 -13.35 12.43 9.46
C ASN A 281 -14.35 11.38 8.91
N PRO A 282 -15.33 11.76 8.06
CA PRO A 282 -16.25 10.81 7.45
C PRO A 282 -15.56 9.64 6.73
N GLU A 283 -14.42 9.87 6.06
CA GLU A 283 -13.63 8.81 5.42
C GLU A 283 -13.04 7.83 6.46
N ALA A 284 -12.64 8.33 7.63
CA ALA A 284 -12.12 7.50 8.71
C ALA A 284 -13.24 6.65 9.32
N ALA A 285 -14.41 7.24 9.59
CA ALA A 285 -15.58 6.53 10.08
C ALA A 285 -16.03 5.44 9.09
N GLN A 286 -16.08 5.75 7.79
CA GLN A 286 -16.43 4.78 6.76
C GLN A 286 -15.42 3.63 6.66
N ALA A 287 -14.12 3.93 6.78
CA ALA A 287 -13.07 2.91 6.81
C ALA A 287 -13.26 1.97 8.01
N ILE A 288 -13.56 2.51 9.20
CA ILE A 288 -13.82 1.74 10.42
C ILE A 288 -15.05 0.84 10.27
N LEU A 289 -16.16 1.37 9.78
CA LEU A 289 -17.42 0.61 9.62
C LEU A 289 -17.30 -0.51 8.58
N SER A 290 -16.44 -0.36 7.59
CA SER A 290 -16.21 -1.35 6.54
C SER A 290 -15.04 -2.30 6.82
N ALA A 291 -14.33 -2.13 7.94
CA ALA A 291 -13.19 -2.95 8.31
C ALA A 291 -13.59 -4.39 8.65
N GLU A 292 -12.63 -5.30 8.46
CA GLU A 292 -12.69 -6.67 8.99
C GLU A 292 -11.79 -6.83 10.23
N LEU A 293 -10.78 -5.97 10.35
CA LEU A 293 -9.86 -5.88 11.48
C LEU A 293 -9.53 -4.41 11.75
N ILE A 294 -9.65 -3.99 13.01
CA ILE A 294 -9.22 -2.68 13.51
C ILE A 294 -8.06 -2.94 14.47
N ILE A 295 -6.91 -2.33 14.20
CA ILE A 295 -5.72 -2.40 15.02
C ILE A 295 -5.46 -1.01 15.59
N CYS A 296 -5.37 -0.89 16.90
CA CYS A 296 -4.98 0.35 17.57
C CYS A 296 -3.58 0.19 18.16
N GLY A 297 -2.71 1.15 17.87
CA GLY A 297 -1.29 1.07 18.20
C GLY A 297 -0.48 0.16 17.25
N PRO A 298 0.81 -0.05 17.54
CA PRO A 298 1.54 0.49 18.70
C PRO A 298 1.81 1.99 18.57
N GLY A 299 2.02 2.68 19.69
CA GLY A 299 2.34 4.11 19.72
C GLY A 299 2.20 4.69 21.13
N SER A 300 2.68 5.91 21.36
CA SER A 300 2.51 6.61 22.64
C SER A 300 1.05 6.60 23.08
N LEU A 301 0.76 6.19 24.32
CA LEU A 301 -0.61 6.06 24.79
C LEU A 301 -1.34 7.40 24.74
N TYR A 302 -0.73 8.43 25.34
CA TYR A 302 -1.36 9.74 25.50
C TYR A 302 -1.23 10.62 24.26
N THR A 303 -0.15 10.48 23.49
CA THR A 303 0.10 11.38 22.35
C THR A 303 -0.15 10.79 20.96
N SER A 304 -0.27 9.46 20.83
CA SER A 304 -0.56 8.81 19.54
C SER A 304 -1.90 8.07 19.52
N ILE A 305 -2.25 7.34 20.58
CA ILE A 305 -3.45 6.50 20.60
C ILE A 305 -4.67 7.30 21.03
N LEU A 306 -4.66 7.85 22.25
CA LEU A 306 -5.79 8.60 22.80
C LEU A 306 -6.22 9.78 21.92
N PRO A 307 -5.34 10.57 21.29
CA PRO A 307 -5.77 11.70 20.47
C PRO A 307 -6.55 11.29 19.22
N ASN A 308 -6.37 10.05 18.73
CA ASN A 308 -7.25 9.51 17.69
C ASN A 308 -8.61 9.12 18.26
N LEU A 309 -8.63 8.44 19.41
CA LEU A 309 -9.85 7.90 20.03
C LEU A 309 -10.76 8.99 20.62
N LEU A 310 -10.20 10.13 21.03
CA LEU A 310 -10.91 11.25 21.64
C LEU A 310 -11.63 12.16 20.64
N VAL A 311 -11.51 11.88 19.34
CA VAL A 311 -12.29 12.58 18.31
C VAL A 311 -13.75 12.11 18.38
N GLU A 312 -14.70 13.05 18.38
CA GLU A 312 -16.13 12.75 18.53
C GLU A 312 -16.62 11.88 17.35
N GLY A 313 -17.34 10.79 17.67
CA GLY A 313 -17.80 9.81 16.70
C GLY A 313 -16.81 8.66 16.43
N MET A 314 -15.54 8.78 16.84
CA MET A 314 -14.53 7.72 16.63
C MET A 314 -14.90 6.46 17.42
N VAL A 315 -15.22 6.62 18.71
CA VAL A 315 -15.57 5.52 19.62
C VAL A 315 -16.85 4.82 19.15
N GLU A 316 -17.85 5.61 18.75
CA GLU A 316 -19.13 5.14 18.22
C GLU A 316 -18.91 4.31 16.95
N ALA A 317 -18.08 4.79 16.02
CA ALA A 317 -17.74 4.07 14.80
C ALA A 317 -17.04 2.74 15.09
N ILE A 318 -16.05 2.72 16.00
CA ILE A 318 -15.31 1.51 16.38
C ILE A 318 -16.27 0.48 17.01
N LYS A 319 -17.18 0.92 17.89
CA LYS A 319 -18.17 0.05 18.54
C LYS A 319 -19.21 -0.50 17.56
N ALA A 320 -19.66 0.32 16.62
CA ALA A 320 -20.63 -0.08 15.61
C ALA A 320 -20.03 -1.04 14.57
N SER A 321 -18.71 -1.02 14.38
CA SER A 321 -18.03 -1.91 13.44
C SER A 321 -18.10 -3.39 13.89
N PRO A 322 -18.41 -4.33 12.99
CA PRO A 322 -18.36 -5.77 13.28
C PRO A 322 -16.93 -6.32 13.24
N ALA A 323 -15.93 -5.49 12.89
CA ALA A 323 -14.54 -5.89 12.81
C ALA A 323 -14.02 -6.44 14.14
N LEU A 324 -13.01 -7.31 14.05
CA LEU A 324 -12.19 -7.67 15.20
C LEU A 324 -11.39 -6.44 15.66
N LYS A 325 -11.39 -6.11 16.95
CA LYS A 325 -10.63 -4.98 17.50
C LYS A 325 -9.43 -5.47 18.31
N LEU A 326 -8.24 -5.11 17.87
CA LEU A 326 -6.96 -5.50 18.49
C LEU A 326 -6.26 -4.26 19.02
N TYR A 327 -5.79 -4.32 20.26
CA TYR A 327 -4.85 -3.36 20.82
C TYR A 327 -3.42 -3.92 20.82
N ILE A 328 -2.48 -3.21 20.19
CA ILE A 328 -1.06 -3.55 20.28
C ILE A 328 -0.44 -2.70 21.39
N CYS A 329 -0.32 -3.30 22.57
CA CYS A 329 0.34 -2.68 23.72
C CYS A 329 1.81 -2.37 23.42
N ASN A 330 2.32 -1.29 24.01
CA ASN A 330 3.71 -0.89 23.86
C ASN A 330 4.65 -1.90 24.53
N LEU A 331 5.80 -2.13 23.91
CA LEU A 331 6.85 -3.03 24.43
C LEU A 331 7.60 -2.43 25.62
N ALA A 332 7.70 -1.11 25.69
CA ALA A 332 8.41 -0.38 26.72
C ALA A 332 7.58 0.80 27.21
N ALA A 333 7.73 1.11 28.49
CA ALA A 333 7.21 2.35 29.06
C ALA A 333 7.86 3.57 28.39
N GLN A 334 7.09 4.62 28.25
CA GLN A 334 7.53 5.89 27.67
C GLN A 334 7.81 6.88 28.81
N PRO A 335 9.04 7.42 28.92
CA PRO A 335 9.39 8.39 29.95
C PRO A 335 8.44 9.59 29.92
N GLY A 336 7.95 9.99 31.09
CA GLY A 336 6.98 11.10 31.22
C GLY A 336 5.54 10.75 30.83
N GLU A 337 5.25 9.53 30.36
CA GLU A 337 3.89 9.10 29.99
C GLU A 337 3.42 7.84 30.73
N THR A 338 4.15 6.73 30.62
CA THR A 338 3.67 5.39 31.04
C THR A 338 4.64 4.63 31.92
N GLU A 339 5.47 5.35 32.68
CA GLU A 339 6.40 4.73 33.64
C GLU A 339 5.66 3.90 34.69
N GLY A 340 6.10 2.66 34.88
CA GLY A 340 5.50 1.72 35.83
C GLY A 340 4.21 1.03 35.34
N TYR A 341 3.77 1.26 34.10
CA TYR A 341 2.53 0.66 33.59
C TYR A 341 2.68 -0.83 33.28
N GLY A 342 1.77 -1.64 33.80
CA GLY A 342 1.43 -2.96 33.30
C GLY A 342 0.47 -2.89 32.10
N VAL A 343 0.24 -4.01 31.42
CA VAL A 343 -0.65 -4.07 30.24
C VAL A 343 -2.09 -3.67 30.60
N ASP A 344 -2.53 -4.04 31.81
CA ASP A 344 -3.84 -3.69 32.35
C ASP A 344 -4.00 -2.18 32.60
N ASP A 345 -2.92 -1.47 32.95
CA ASP A 345 -2.94 -0.01 33.10
C ASP A 345 -3.23 0.69 31.77
N TYR A 346 -2.63 0.25 30.66
CA TYR A 346 -2.93 0.79 29.32
C TYR A 346 -4.43 0.66 28.97
N LEU A 347 -4.99 -0.54 29.16
CA LEU A 347 -6.40 -0.80 28.88
C LEU A 347 -7.33 -0.04 29.84
N ARG A 348 -6.95 0.09 31.12
CA ARG A 348 -7.69 0.88 32.11
C ARG A 348 -7.74 2.35 31.70
N VAL A 349 -6.59 2.94 31.38
CA VAL A 349 -6.50 4.34 30.96
C VAL A 349 -7.32 4.59 29.70
N ILE A 350 -7.24 3.70 28.69
CA ILE A 350 -8.08 3.86 27.49
C ILE A 350 -9.57 3.83 27.86
N ARG A 351 -9.99 2.85 28.67
CA ARG A 351 -11.39 2.73 29.12
C ARG A 351 -11.86 3.97 29.87
N GLU A 352 -11.03 4.53 30.74
CA GLU A 352 -11.34 5.74 31.51
C GLU A 352 -11.52 6.97 30.61
N HIS A 353 -10.76 7.08 29.52
CA HIS A 353 -10.86 8.20 28.58
C HIS A 353 -12.03 8.07 27.62
N VAL A 354 -12.31 6.86 27.11
CA VAL A 354 -13.35 6.65 26.09
C VAL A 354 -14.69 6.17 26.65
N GLY A 355 -14.75 5.87 27.95
CA GLY A 355 -15.95 5.37 28.64
C GLY A 355 -16.42 3.99 28.21
N ALA A 356 -15.58 3.20 27.51
CA ALA A 356 -15.98 1.91 26.95
C ALA A 356 -14.81 0.92 26.81
N ASN A 357 -15.12 -0.38 26.78
CA ASN A 357 -14.20 -1.42 26.34
C ASN A 357 -14.28 -1.55 24.82
N LEU A 358 -13.21 -1.18 24.12
CA LEU A 358 -13.18 -1.16 22.65
C LEU A 358 -12.54 -2.39 22.02
N PHE A 359 -11.61 -3.04 22.71
CA PHE A 359 -10.75 -4.07 22.14
C PHE A 359 -11.16 -5.47 22.58
N ASP A 360 -11.15 -6.39 21.63
CA ASP A 360 -11.41 -7.82 21.84
C ASP A 360 -10.12 -8.55 22.25
N PHE A 361 -8.96 -8.06 21.80
CA PHE A 361 -7.64 -8.66 21.99
C PHE A 361 -6.57 -7.64 22.39
#